data_AF-A0A7C5DXF9-F1
#
_entry.id   AF-A0A7C5DXF9-F1
#
_cell.length_a   1.000
_cell.length_b   1.000
_cell.length_c   1.000
_cell.angle_alpha   90.00
_cell.angle_beta   90.00
_cell.angle_gamma   90.00
#
_symmetry.space_group_name_H-M   'P 1'
#
loop_
_entity.id
_entity.type
_entity.pdbx_description
1 polymer ?
#
loop_
_entity_poly.entity_id
_entity_poly.type
_entity_poly.pdbx_seq_one_letter_code
_entity_poly.pdbx_strand_id
1 'polypeptide(L)'
;MGVILYEMVTGQLPFEGETPLSTAMKHKGEIPIDPREFNPEIPEDLSFLILKCMEKEKEKRYQNPEELHSELLNIEKGIPATERAHPKRKPLTSKEITVTFGLKKLLIPVSLIIAIMVATLIIWNPWSEKEAPAFSSDRTSIAVLPFQDFSQKKDQEYLCMGIATELINRLNKVENLWVPARASSFSFKGKEIDIQEIGSRLNVKNVLTGTLQKANSSLRISVELINVDDNNTLWQETYQRDEGDIFNMQDEISLAVLEGLKIKLLGKEREKIIKRGTENIEAYHLYLRGLYHAEMGIEEGALKALDYFQQAVEKDPDYARDYERAGCQSRHGQSGR
;
A
#
# COMPACT_ATOMS: atom_id res chain seq x y z
N MET A 1 27.83 9.14 1.86
CA MET A 1 29.14 9.17 1.20
C MET A 1 30.25 8.68 2.12
N GLY A 2 30.49 9.30 3.29
CA GLY A 2 31.60 8.93 4.20
C GLY A 2 31.62 7.45 4.64
N VAL A 3 30.46 6.85 4.92
CA VAL A 3 30.35 5.42 5.28
C VAL A 3 30.89 4.48 4.21
N ILE A 4 30.62 4.78 2.92
CA ILE A 4 31.06 3.95 1.80
C ILE A 4 32.58 4.09 1.62
N LEU A 5 33.11 5.32 1.71
CA LEU A 5 34.55 5.55 1.64
C LEU A 5 35.28 4.83 2.78
N TYR A 6 34.73 4.87 4.00
CA TYR A 6 35.26 4.15 5.16
C TYR A 6 35.31 2.65 4.94
N GLU A 7 34.22 2.05 4.46
CA GLU A 7 34.15 0.61 4.18
C GLU A 7 35.11 0.20 3.06
N MET A 8 35.26 1.03 2.02
CA MET A 8 36.17 0.72 0.91
C MET A 8 37.64 0.68 1.34
N VAL A 9 38.06 1.50 2.31
CA VAL A 9 39.47 1.57 2.73
C VAL A 9 39.81 0.66 3.92
N THR A 10 38.81 0.31 4.75
CA THR A 10 39.01 -0.53 5.94
C THR A 10 38.44 -1.95 5.78
N GLY A 11 37.49 -2.17 4.88
CA GLY A 11 36.73 -3.43 4.76
C GLY A 11 35.71 -3.67 5.87
N GLN A 12 35.44 -2.66 6.72
CA GLN A 12 34.51 -2.73 7.85
C GLN A 12 33.59 -1.50 7.87
N LEU A 13 32.42 -1.62 8.49
CA LEU A 13 31.52 -0.48 8.65
C LEU A 13 31.97 0.42 9.81
N PRO A 14 31.84 1.75 9.70
CA PRO A 14 32.19 2.67 10.77
C PRO A 14 31.29 2.59 11.99
N PHE A 15 30.07 2.05 11.83
CA PHE A 15 29.10 1.85 12.90
C PHE A 15 28.39 0.51 12.72
N GLU A 16 28.53 -0.37 13.71
CA GLU A 16 27.83 -1.66 13.75
C GLU A 16 27.00 -1.76 15.03
N GLY A 17 25.77 -2.24 14.90
CA GLY A 17 24.84 -2.45 16.02
C GLY A 17 24.07 -3.76 15.84
N GLU A 18 23.65 -4.36 16.95
CA GLU A 18 22.92 -5.64 16.97
C GLU A 18 21.54 -5.53 16.32
N THR A 19 20.98 -4.31 16.25
CA THR A 19 19.68 -4.02 15.64
C THR A 19 19.74 -2.76 14.76
N PRO A 20 18.86 -2.63 13.74
CA PRO A 20 18.80 -1.43 12.90
C PRO A 20 18.64 -0.11 13.68
N LEU A 21 17.86 -0.13 14.77
CA LEU A 21 17.68 1.03 15.64
C LEU A 21 18.97 1.41 16.38
N SER A 22 19.71 0.41 16.88
CA SER A 22 21.00 0.66 17.53
C SER A 22 22.03 1.25 16.57
N THR A 23 22.09 0.78 15.32
CA THR A 23 22.95 1.36 14.28
C THR A 23 22.56 2.81 13.95
N ALA A 24 21.26 3.10 13.85
CA ALA A 24 20.77 4.45 13.63
C ALA A 24 21.11 5.41 14.79
N MET A 25 21.07 4.93 16.04
CA MET A 25 21.49 5.72 17.21
C MET A 25 23.00 6.01 17.19
N LYS A 26 23.83 5.02 16.84
CA LYS A 26 25.28 5.20 16.69
C LYS A 26 25.63 6.20 15.59
N HIS A 27 24.92 6.15 14.45
CA HIS A 27 25.06 7.14 13.39
C HIS A 27 24.82 8.58 13.89
N LYS A 28 23.91 8.77 14.85
CA LYS A 28 23.55 10.09 15.39
C LYS A 28 24.53 10.61 16.46
N GLY A 29 25.09 9.74 17.29
CA GLY A 29 25.83 10.14 18.49
C GLY A 29 27.30 9.71 18.58
N GLU A 30 27.68 8.62 17.93
CA GLU A 30 29.01 8.03 18.11
C GLU A 30 30.00 8.53 17.04
N ILE A 31 31.23 8.85 17.44
CA ILE A 31 32.29 9.25 16.52
C ILE A 31 32.94 7.96 15.98
N PRO A 32 33.09 7.80 14.66
CA PRO A 32 33.69 6.60 14.10
C PRO A 32 35.18 6.55 14.45
N ILE A 33 35.69 5.34 14.66
CA ILE A 33 37.12 5.08 14.92
C ILE A 33 37.94 5.54 13.70
N ASP A 34 39.17 6.00 13.90
CA ASP A 34 40.02 6.41 12.78
C ASP A 34 40.29 5.21 11.84
N PRO A 35 39.98 5.32 10.52
CA PRO A 35 40.28 4.28 9.53
C PRO A 35 41.71 3.71 9.60
N ARG A 36 42.69 4.55 9.99
CA ARG A 36 44.10 4.17 10.09
C ARG A 36 44.38 3.18 11.22
N GLU A 37 43.49 3.05 12.20
CA GLU A 37 43.59 2.00 13.22
C GLU A 37 43.42 0.60 12.63
N PHE A 38 42.58 0.49 11.58
CA PHE A 38 42.33 -0.78 10.89
C PHE A 38 43.29 -1.00 9.72
N ASN A 39 43.68 0.08 9.04
CA ASN A 39 44.62 0.02 7.93
C ASN A 39 45.61 1.20 7.99
N PRO A 40 46.80 1.01 8.61
CA PRO A 40 47.81 2.06 8.75
C PRO A 40 48.37 2.61 7.43
N GLU A 41 48.15 1.92 6.31
CA GLU A 41 48.59 2.34 4.98
C GLU A 41 47.66 3.39 4.34
N ILE A 42 46.53 3.71 4.97
CA ILE A 42 45.64 4.77 4.50
C ILE A 42 46.36 6.13 4.66
N PRO A 43 46.47 6.95 3.58
CA PRO A 43 47.02 8.30 3.68
C PRO A 43 46.25 9.15 4.71
N GLU A 44 46.98 9.97 5.46
CA GLU A 44 46.41 10.80 6.51
C GLU A 44 45.30 11.73 6.00
N ASP A 45 45.54 12.38 4.87
CA ASP A 45 44.58 13.28 4.22
C ASP A 45 43.29 12.54 3.81
N LEU A 46 43.39 11.27 3.40
CA LEU A 46 42.24 10.44 3.05
C LEU A 46 41.44 10.05 4.30
N SER A 47 42.12 9.71 5.40
CA SER A 47 41.45 9.43 6.68
C SER A 47 40.70 10.67 7.18
N PHE A 48 41.35 11.83 7.15
CA PHE A 48 40.74 13.10 7.57
C PHE A 48 39.50 13.44 6.74
N LEU A 49 39.57 13.29 5.42
CA LEU A 49 38.44 13.51 4.51
C LEU A 49 37.26 12.58 4.82
N ILE A 50 37.53 11.29 5.07
CA ILE A 50 36.53 10.28 5.43
C ILE A 50 35.84 10.65 6.75
N LEU A 51 36.60 11.05 7.77
CA LEU A 51 36.07 11.48 9.06
C LEU A 51 35.28 12.78 8.94
N LYS A 52 35.76 13.76 8.17
CA LYS A 52 35.06 15.03 7.89
C LYS A 52 33.72 14.81 7.17
N CYS A 53 33.62 13.80 6.30
CA CYS A 53 32.35 13.38 5.70
C CYS A 53 31.35 12.80 6.70
N MET A 54 31.82 12.29 7.85
CA MET A 54 31.03 11.65 8.89
C MET A 54 30.88 12.49 10.16
N GLU A 55 31.33 13.75 10.12
CA GLU A 55 31.16 14.71 11.21
C GLU A 55 29.70 14.83 11.67
N LYS A 56 29.42 15.17 12.92
CA LYS A 56 28.01 15.21 13.39
C LYS A 56 27.33 16.52 13.07
N GLU A 57 28.07 17.61 13.22
CA GLU A 57 27.62 18.96 12.87
C GLU A 57 27.66 19.12 11.35
N LYS A 58 26.54 19.55 10.77
CA LYS A 58 26.41 19.69 9.31
C LYS A 58 27.41 20.70 8.77
N GLU A 59 27.69 21.74 9.54
CA GLU A 59 28.56 22.87 9.22
C GLU A 59 30.03 22.47 9.13
N LYS A 60 30.42 21.40 9.82
CA LYS A 60 31.79 20.84 9.79
C LYS A 60 32.00 19.85 8.65
N ARG A 61 30.91 19.40 7.98
CA ARG A 61 30.97 18.56 6.78
C ARG A 61 31.21 19.42 5.53
N TYR A 62 31.57 18.75 4.44
CA TYR A 62 31.51 19.30 3.10
C TYR A 62 30.11 19.81 2.77
N GLN A 63 30.00 21.07 2.36
CA GLN A 63 28.70 21.68 2.04
C GLN A 63 28.24 21.34 0.62
N ASN A 64 29.18 21.02 -0.27
CA ASN A 64 28.90 20.71 -1.66
C ASN A 64 29.74 19.50 -2.15
N PRO A 65 29.21 18.67 -3.06
CA PRO A 65 29.93 17.53 -3.64
C PRO A 65 31.21 17.91 -4.38
N GLU A 66 31.29 19.12 -4.93
CA GLU A 66 32.40 19.61 -5.72
C GLU A 66 33.67 19.84 -4.88
N GLU A 67 33.51 20.32 -3.64
CA GLU A 67 34.58 20.50 -2.65
C GLU A 67 35.17 19.14 -2.26
N LEU A 68 34.30 18.16 -1.96
CA LEU A 68 34.70 16.79 -1.67
C LEU A 68 35.47 16.16 -2.84
N HIS A 69 34.94 16.30 -4.05
CA HIS A 69 35.57 15.77 -5.26
C HIS A 69 36.93 16.43 -5.54
N SER A 70 37.03 17.75 -5.36
CA SER A 70 38.28 18.50 -5.56
C SER A 70 39.36 18.07 -4.56
N GLU A 71 38.98 17.81 -3.31
CA GLU A 71 39.91 17.34 -2.29
C GLU A 71 40.37 15.90 -2.56
N LEU A 72 39.47 15.01 -2.99
CA LEU A 72 39.82 13.65 -3.42
C LEU A 72 40.82 13.65 -4.59
N LEU A 73 40.63 14.53 -5.59
CA LEU A 73 41.55 14.67 -6.72
C LEU A 73 42.92 15.20 -6.29
N ASN A 74 42.98 16.06 -5.27
CA ASN A 74 44.24 16.55 -4.74
C ASN A 74 44.99 15.46 -3.96
N ILE A 75 44.26 14.63 -3.21
CA ILE A 75 44.82 13.47 -2.50
C ILE A 75 45.33 12.44 -3.51
N GLU A 76 44.59 12.17 -4.60
CA GLU A 76 45.01 11.25 -5.66
C GLU A 76 46.36 11.67 -6.27
N LYS A 77 46.57 12.97 -6.52
CA LYS A 77 47.85 13.49 -7.03
C LYS A 77 49.02 13.30 -6.07
N GLY A 78 48.76 13.19 -4.77
CA GLY A 78 49.76 12.95 -3.73
C GLY A 78 50.06 11.48 -3.47
N ILE A 79 49.27 10.55 -4.03
CA ILE A 79 49.49 9.11 -3.87
C ILE A 79 50.53 8.66 -4.91
N PRO A 80 51.70 8.13 -4.48
CA PRO A 80 52.67 7.60 -5.42
C PRO A 80 52.06 6.43 -6.19
N ALA A 81 52.18 6.44 -7.52
CA ALA A 81 51.74 5.38 -8.44
C ALA A 81 52.62 4.13 -8.38
N THR A 82 52.98 3.70 -7.16
CA THR A 82 53.63 2.42 -6.90
C THR A 82 52.55 1.43 -6.50
N GLU A 83 52.47 0.35 -7.26
CA GLU A 83 51.55 -0.78 -7.11
C GLU A 83 51.44 -1.21 -5.64
N ARG A 84 50.31 -0.91 -5.00
CA ARG A 84 50.03 -1.28 -3.61
C ARG A 84 49.78 -2.79 -3.54
N ALA A 85 50.56 -3.48 -2.73
CA ALA A 85 50.38 -4.91 -2.48
C ALA A 85 49.01 -5.14 -1.82
N HIS A 86 48.08 -5.76 -2.55
CA HIS A 86 46.81 -6.21 -2.00
C HIS A 86 47.06 -7.13 -0.79
N PRO A 87 46.47 -6.87 0.39
CA PRO A 87 46.56 -7.81 1.51
C PRO A 87 45.89 -9.12 1.09
N LYS A 88 46.73 -10.13 0.86
CA LYS A 88 46.31 -11.48 0.48
C LYS A 88 45.52 -12.07 1.64
N ARG A 89 44.21 -12.27 1.45
CA ARG A 89 43.35 -12.99 2.41
C ARG A 89 44.04 -14.31 2.79
N LYS A 90 44.28 -14.52 4.10
CA LYS A 90 44.74 -15.81 4.61
C LYS A 90 43.63 -16.85 4.39
N PRO A 91 43.86 -17.94 3.65
CA PRO A 91 42.89 -19.02 3.58
C PRO A 91 42.89 -19.79 4.90
N LEU A 92 41.76 -19.84 5.59
CA LEU A 92 41.48 -20.94 6.52
C LEU A 92 41.24 -22.18 5.66
N THR A 93 42.28 -22.97 5.45
CA THR A 93 42.25 -24.44 5.41
C THR A 93 43.61 -24.92 4.88
N SER A 94 44.42 -25.44 5.80
CA SER A 94 45.57 -26.26 5.44
C SER A 94 45.05 -27.64 5.06
N LYS A 95 45.07 -27.94 3.77
CA LYS A 95 45.35 -29.28 3.22
C LYS A 95 45.50 -29.17 1.72
N GLU A 96 46.70 -29.46 1.24
CA GLU A 96 47.00 -29.66 -0.17
C GLU A 96 46.07 -30.76 -0.71
N ILE A 97 45.24 -30.39 -1.69
CA ILE A 97 44.58 -31.34 -2.56
C ILE A 97 45.12 -31.07 -3.95
N THR A 98 46.25 -31.71 -4.26
CA THR A 98 46.72 -31.88 -5.62
C THR A 98 45.79 -32.86 -6.33
N VAL A 99 44.81 -32.33 -7.06
CA VAL A 99 44.14 -33.14 -8.08
C VAL A 99 44.13 -32.38 -9.39
N THR A 100 44.93 -32.87 -10.33
CA THR A 100 44.93 -32.48 -11.73
C THR A 100 43.66 -33.05 -12.38
N PHE A 101 42.71 -32.19 -12.74
CA PHE A 101 41.48 -32.63 -13.41
C PHE A 101 41.46 -32.19 -14.87
N GLY A 102 41.50 -33.17 -15.77
CA GLY A 102 41.25 -32.99 -17.19
C GLY A 102 39.81 -32.58 -17.50
N LEU A 103 39.65 -31.75 -18.53
CA LEU A 103 38.42 -31.05 -18.94
C LEU A 103 37.14 -31.89 -19.00
N LYS A 104 37.23 -33.22 -19.15
CA LYS A 104 36.05 -34.11 -19.26
C LYS A 104 35.29 -34.32 -17.94
N LYS A 105 35.89 -34.01 -16.79
CA LYS A 105 35.21 -34.12 -15.46
C LYS A 105 34.56 -32.81 -14.97
N LEU A 106 34.66 -31.72 -15.74
CA LEU A 106 34.07 -30.42 -15.38
C LEU A 106 32.59 -30.29 -15.78
N LEU A 107 32.09 -31.17 -16.66
CA LEU A 107 30.72 -31.09 -17.17
C LEU A 107 29.67 -31.40 -16.09
N ILE A 108 29.97 -32.31 -15.16
CA ILE A 108 29.07 -32.68 -14.06
C ILE A 108 28.89 -31.53 -13.06
N PRO A 109 29.95 -30.91 -12.51
CA PRO A 109 29.78 -29.78 -11.60
C PRO A 109 29.23 -28.53 -12.28
N VAL A 110 29.54 -28.28 -13.56
CA VAL A 110 28.94 -27.16 -14.32
C VAL A 110 27.44 -27.40 -14.54
N SER A 111 27.02 -28.63 -14.86
CA SER A 111 25.58 -28.94 -14.95
C SER A 111 24.86 -28.77 -13.62
N LEU A 112 25.52 -29.09 -12.50
CA LEU A 112 24.97 -28.91 -11.16
C LEU A 112 24.85 -27.42 -10.79
N ILE A 113 25.85 -26.61 -11.14
CA ILE A 113 25.81 -25.15 -10.92
C ILE A 113 24.73 -24.51 -11.79
N ILE A 114 24.57 -24.93 -13.05
CA ILE A 114 23.49 -24.46 -13.92
C ILE A 114 22.13 -24.90 -13.36
N ALA A 115 22.00 -26.13 -12.89
CA ALA A 115 20.76 -26.60 -12.25
C ALA A 115 20.44 -25.83 -10.96
N ILE A 116 21.45 -25.53 -10.14
CA ILE A 116 21.29 -24.70 -8.94
C ILE A 116 20.93 -23.26 -9.32
N MET A 117 21.55 -22.70 -10.37
CA MET A 117 21.28 -21.34 -10.85
C MET A 117 19.86 -21.23 -11.43
N VAL A 118 19.41 -22.23 -12.18
CA VAL A 118 18.03 -22.35 -12.67
C VAL A 118 17.06 -22.53 -11.50
N ALA A 119 17.38 -23.37 -10.51
CA ALA A 119 16.57 -23.52 -9.31
C ALA A 119 16.48 -22.21 -8.52
N THR A 120 17.57 -21.46 -8.35
CA THR A 120 17.55 -20.15 -7.69
C THR A 120 16.78 -19.11 -8.50
N LEU A 121 16.83 -19.16 -9.84
CA LEU A 121 16.02 -18.29 -10.70
C LEU A 121 14.53 -18.62 -10.62
N ILE A 122 14.17 -19.90 -10.50
CA ILE A 122 12.78 -20.33 -10.26
C ILE A 122 12.31 -19.90 -8.87
N ILE A 123 13.20 -19.95 -7.86
CA ILE A 123 12.89 -19.54 -6.48
C ILE A 123 12.78 -18.00 -6.35
N TRP A 124 13.48 -17.22 -7.17
CA TRP A 124 13.50 -15.75 -7.09
C TRP A 124 12.52 -15.05 -8.06
N ASN A 125 11.98 -15.75 -9.05
CA ASN A 125 10.90 -15.21 -9.88
C ASN A 125 9.59 -15.25 -9.06
N PRO A 126 8.82 -14.14 -8.96
CA PRO A 126 7.50 -14.14 -8.33
C PRO A 126 6.45 -14.81 -9.26
N TRP A 127 6.78 -15.99 -9.79
CA TRP A 127 5.90 -16.88 -10.55
C TRP A 127 5.38 -18.04 -9.70
N SER A 128 5.47 -17.90 -8.38
CA SER A 128 4.52 -18.57 -7.52
C SER A 128 3.47 -17.53 -7.18
N GLU A 129 2.40 -17.51 -7.98
CA GLU A 129 1.08 -17.33 -7.40
C GLU A 129 1.05 -18.25 -6.19
N LYS A 130 1.28 -17.69 -5.00
CA LYS A 130 0.61 -18.23 -3.84
C LYS A 130 -0.84 -17.98 -4.18
N GLU A 131 -1.46 -18.97 -4.83
CA GLU A 131 -2.88 -19.18 -4.73
C GLU A 131 -3.17 -19.05 -3.24
N ALA A 132 -3.66 -17.87 -2.84
CA ALA A 132 -4.48 -17.79 -1.65
C ALA A 132 -5.44 -18.97 -1.78
N PRO A 133 -5.58 -19.83 -0.76
CA PRO A 133 -6.39 -21.04 -0.89
C PRO A 133 -7.68 -20.63 -1.56
N ALA A 134 -7.89 -21.13 -2.78
CA ALA A 134 -9.10 -20.87 -3.53
C ALA A 134 -10.21 -21.51 -2.70
N PHE A 135 -10.76 -20.74 -1.78
CA PHE A 135 -12.09 -21.02 -1.28
C PHE A 135 -12.98 -20.74 -2.48
N SER A 136 -13.09 -21.74 -3.37
CA SER A 136 -14.06 -21.80 -4.44
C SER A 136 -15.43 -21.89 -3.78
N SER A 137 -15.86 -20.77 -3.22
CA SER A 137 -17.21 -20.66 -2.72
C SER A 137 -18.06 -20.48 -3.96
N ASP A 138 -18.86 -21.50 -4.27
CA ASP A 138 -19.90 -21.40 -5.29
C ASP A 138 -20.91 -20.26 -4.99
N ARG A 139 -20.85 -19.66 -3.80
CA ARG A 139 -21.64 -18.51 -3.38
C ARG A 139 -21.44 -17.31 -4.31
N THR A 140 -22.54 -16.61 -4.57
CA THR A 140 -22.53 -15.30 -5.21
C THR A 140 -21.86 -14.29 -4.29
N SER A 141 -20.91 -13.53 -4.82
CA SER A 141 -20.11 -12.58 -4.05
C SER A 141 -19.77 -11.34 -4.86
N ILE A 142 -19.73 -10.19 -4.18
CA ILE A 142 -19.44 -8.90 -4.79
C ILE A 142 -18.62 -8.02 -3.84
N ALA A 143 -17.52 -7.44 -4.33
CA ALA A 143 -16.85 -6.33 -3.65
C ALA A 143 -17.29 -5.01 -4.28
N VAL A 144 -17.55 -4.00 -3.46
CA VAL A 144 -17.78 -2.63 -3.93
C VAL A 144 -16.55 -1.80 -3.60
N LEU A 145 -15.87 -1.30 -4.64
CA LEU A 145 -14.70 -0.46 -4.48
C LEU A 145 -15.08 1.00 -4.20
N PRO A 146 -14.18 1.80 -3.62
CA PRO A 146 -14.36 3.24 -3.53
C PRO A 146 -14.59 3.84 -4.91
N PHE A 147 -15.65 4.65 -5.03
CA PHE A 147 -15.91 5.35 -6.29
C PHE A 147 -14.85 6.45 -6.47
N GLN A 148 -14.55 6.79 -7.72
CA GLN A 148 -13.56 7.81 -8.04
C GLN A 148 -14.23 9.16 -8.29
N ASP A 149 -13.70 10.22 -7.69
CA ASP A 149 -14.18 11.59 -7.94
C ASP A 149 -13.65 12.11 -9.27
N PHE A 150 -14.54 12.28 -10.25
CA PHE A 150 -14.31 12.84 -11.58
C PHE A 150 -14.85 14.28 -11.69
N SER A 151 -15.29 14.87 -10.58
CA SER A 151 -15.66 16.28 -10.48
C SER A 151 -14.45 17.18 -10.72
N GLN A 152 -14.68 18.35 -11.30
CA GLN A 152 -13.62 19.28 -11.65
C GLN A 152 -12.84 19.79 -10.43
N LYS A 153 -13.54 19.95 -9.30
CA LYS A 153 -12.98 20.45 -8.03
C LYS A 153 -12.28 19.38 -7.19
N LYS A 154 -12.50 18.09 -7.49
CA LYS A 154 -11.95 16.95 -6.72
C LYS A 154 -12.27 17.01 -5.21
N ASP A 155 -13.44 17.55 -4.87
CA ASP A 155 -13.91 17.80 -3.50
C ASP A 155 -15.09 16.90 -3.08
N GLN A 156 -15.42 15.88 -3.88
CA GLN A 156 -16.54 14.97 -3.66
C GLN A 156 -16.12 13.57 -3.19
N GLU A 157 -14.89 13.43 -2.71
CA GLU A 157 -14.37 12.16 -2.18
C GLU A 157 -15.26 11.59 -1.06
N TYR A 158 -15.74 12.45 -0.14
CA TYR A 158 -16.66 12.05 0.92
C TYR A 158 -17.97 11.45 0.37
N LEU A 159 -18.46 11.99 -0.75
CA LEU A 159 -19.68 11.53 -1.41
C LEU A 159 -19.45 10.20 -2.15
N CYS A 160 -18.31 10.07 -2.83
CA CYS A 160 -17.89 8.82 -3.49
C CYS A 160 -17.79 7.66 -2.49
N MET A 161 -17.10 7.91 -1.37
CA MET A 161 -16.99 6.95 -0.28
C MET A 161 -18.35 6.65 0.36
N GLY A 162 -19.20 7.66 0.51
CA GLY A 162 -20.54 7.52 1.07
C GLY A 162 -21.45 6.63 0.22
N ILE A 163 -21.51 6.85 -1.09
CA ILE A 163 -22.32 6.03 -2.02
C ILE A 163 -21.84 4.57 -2.00
N ALA A 164 -20.53 4.34 -2.13
CA ALA A 164 -19.98 2.98 -2.06
C ALA A 164 -20.31 2.30 -0.72
N THR A 165 -20.24 3.03 0.39
CA THR A 165 -20.60 2.54 1.74
C THR A 165 -22.08 2.16 1.81
N GLU A 166 -22.96 2.99 1.28
CA GLU A 166 -24.40 2.74 1.31
C GLU A 166 -24.78 1.54 0.43
N LEU A 167 -24.15 1.39 -0.75
CA LEU A 167 -24.30 0.20 -1.57
C LEU A 167 -23.85 -1.06 -0.82
N ILE A 168 -22.70 -1.04 -0.14
CA ILE A 168 -22.23 -2.16 0.70
C ILE A 168 -23.26 -2.50 1.78
N ASN A 169 -23.80 -1.50 2.47
CA ASN A 169 -24.78 -1.69 3.54
C ASN A 169 -26.09 -2.31 3.03
N ARG A 170 -26.55 -1.89 1.84
CA ARG A 170 -27.76 -2.41 1.21
C ARG A 170 -27.56 -3.83 0.69
N LEU A 171 -26.45 -4.09 -0.01
CA LEU A 171 -26.12 -5.41 -0.55
C LEU A 171 -25.90 -6.45 0.56
N ASN A 172 -25.35 -6.05 1.71
CA ASN A 172 -25.20 -6.93 2.88
C ASN A 172 -26.53 -7.43 3.47
N LYS A 173 -27.65 -6.76 3.18
CA LYS A 173 -28.99 -7.19 3.63
C LYS A 173 -29.58 -8.29 2.74
N VAL A 174 -28.94 -8.59 1.60
CA VAL A 174 -29.41 -9.59 0.65
C VAL A 174 -28.98 -10.97 1.10
N GLU A 175 -29.94 -11.86 1.28
CA GLU A 175 -29.67 -13.24 1.67
C GLU A 175 -28.85 -13.94 0.59
N ASN A 176 -27.88 -14.76 1.01
CA ASN A 176 -26.98 -15.52 0.12
C ASN A 176 -26.06 -14.67 -0.80
N LEU A 177 -25.94 -13.35 -0.55
CA LEU A 177 -24.93 -12.50 -1.19
C LEU A 177 -23.77 -12.25 -0.23
N TRP A 178 -22.56 -12.67 -0.60
CA TRP A 178 -21.37 -12.36 0.17
C TRP A 178 -20.78 -11.01 -0.24
N VAL A 179 -20.69 -10.08 0.71
CA VAL A 179 -20.07 -8.77 0.51
C VAL A 179 -18.93 -8.61 1.51
N PRO A 180 -17.66 -8.44 1.07
CA PRO A 180 -16.56 -8.17 1.97
C PRO A 180 -16.78 -6.92 2.82
N ALA A 181 -16.11 -6.88 3.98
CA ALA A 181 -16.15 -5.72 4.85
C ALA A 181 -15.65 -4.47 4.10
N ARG A 182 -16.32 -3.35 4.34
CA ARG A 182 -15.99 -2.05 3.74
C ARG A 182 -14.50 -1.71 3.83
N ALA A 183 -13.90 -1.86 5.01
CA ALA A 183 -12.47 -1.57 5.23
C ALA A 183 -11.55 -2.41 4.33
N SER A 184 -11.92 -3.66 4.05
CA SER A 184 -11.17 -4.54 3.14
C SER A 184 -11.24 -4.01 1.71
N SER A 185 -12.43 -3.68 1.20
CA SER A 185 -12.59 -3.10 -0.15
C SER A 185 -11.91 -1.72 -0.27
N PHE A 186 -11.99 -0.91 0.77
CA PHE A 186 -11.44 0.45 0.76
C PHE A 186 -9.92 0.48 0.92
N SER A 187 -9.30 -0.62 1.35
CA SER A 187 -7.84 -0.75 1.41
C SER A 187 -7.16 -0.69 0.04
N PHE A 188 -7.92 -0.84 -1.05
CA PHE A 188 -7.45 -0.73 -2.43
C PHE A 188 -7.51 0.69 -2.99
N LYS A 189 -8.04 1.66 -2.23
CA LYS A 189 -8.13 3.05 -2.67
C LYS A 189 -6.76 3.61 -3.06
N GLY A 190 -6.70 4.27 -4.23
CA GLY A 190 -5.49 4.93 -4.73
C GLY A 190 -4.37 3.98 -5.13
N LYS A 191 -4.68 2.67 -5.28
CA LYS A 191 -3.72 1.68 -5.77
C LYS A 191 -4.12 1.25 -7.17
N GLU A 192 -3.14 1.17 -8.06
CA GLU A 192 -3.29 0.57 -9.38
C GLU A 192 -3.09 -0.94 -9.24
N ILE A 193 -4.17 -1.65 -8.94
CA ILE A 193 -4.19 -3.12 -8.79
C ILE A 193 -5.23 -3.67 -9.76
N ASP A 194 -4.88 -4.77 -10.43
CA ASP A 194 -5.77 -5.44 -11.36
C ASP A 194 -7.02 -6.01 -10.67
N ILE A 195 -8.16 -6.00 -11.36
CA ILE A 195 -9.45 -6.43 -10.81
C ILE A 195 -9.43 -7.91 -10.41
N GLN A 196 -8.71 -8.77 -11.15
CA GLN A 196 -8.58 -10.18 -10.82
C GLN A 196 -7.82 -10.36 -9.51
N GLU A 197 -6.76 -9.58 -9.30
CA GLU A 197 -6.00 -9.59 -8.06
C GLU A 197 -6.84 -9.07 -6.88
N ILE A 198 -7.62 -8.00 -7.07
CA ILE A 198 -8.56 -7.50 -6.06
C ILE A 198 -9.57 -8.59 -5.70
N GLY A 199 -10.18 -9.23 -6.70
CA GLY A 199 -11.17 -10.28 -6.51
C GLY A 199 -10.61 -11.49 -5.76
N SER A 200 -9.40 -11.92 -6.10
CA SER A 200 -8.66 -12.97 -5.38
C SER A 200 -8.41 -12.59 -3.91
N ARG A 201 -7.88 -11.40 -3.64
CA ARG A 201 -7.58 -10.93 -2.28
C ARG A 201 -8.83 -10.76 -1.40
N LEU A 202 -9.96 -10.37 -2.01
CA LEU A 202 -11.25 -10.21 -1.32
C LEU A 202 -12.11 -11.47 -1.33
N ASN A 203 -11.69 -12.51 -2.06
CA ASN A 203 -12.44 -13.74 -2.29
C ASN A 203 -13.86 -13.48 -2.82
N VAL A 204 -13.95 -12.74 -3.94
CA VAL A 204 -15.20 -12.39 -4.62
C VAL A 204 -15.19 -12.76 -6.11
N LYS A 205 -16.36 -13.09 -6.65
CA LYS A 205 -16.57 -13.39 -8.08
C LYS A 205 -16.85 -12.14 -8.91
N ASN A 206 -17.32 -11.07 -8.27
CA ASN A 206 -17.70 -9.83 -8.95
C ASN A 206 -17.12 -8.62 -8.22
N VAL A 207 -16.80 -7.58 -8.97
CA VAL A 207 -16.35 -6.30 -8.45
C VAL A 207 -17.22 -5.19 -9.04
N LEU A 208 -17.75 -4.34 -8.17
CA LEU A 208 -18.43 -3.10 -8.53
C LEU A 208 -17.45 -1.94 -8.44
N THR A 209 -17.29 -1.21 -9.53
CA THR A 209 -16.53 0.04 -9.56
C THR A 209 -17.44 1.18 -10.01
N GLY A 210 -16.99 2.42 -9.80
CA GLY A 210 -17.76 3.55 -10.26
C GLY A 210 -17.00 4.87 -10.20
N THR A 211 -17.54 5.85 -10.91
CA THR A 211 -17.07 7.23 -10.91
C THR A 211 -18.23 8.16 -10.58
N LEU A 212 -17.92 9.28 -9.95
CA LEU A 212 -18.87 10.31 -9.60
C LEU A 212 -18.38 11.64 -10.10
N GLN A 213 -19.25 12.38 -10.78
CA GLN A 213 -18.99 13.73 -11.23
C GLN A 213 -20.15 14.62 -10.79
N LYS A 214 -19.82 15.63 -9.98
CA LYS A 214 -20.75 16.69 -9.58
C LYS A 214 -20.46 17.98 -10.33
N ALA A 215 -21.50 18.57 -10.91
CA ALA A 215 -21.47 19.88 -11.54
C ALA A 215 -22.69 20.69 -11.10
N ASN A 216 -22.47 21.71 -10.26
CA ASN A 216 -23.55 22.46 -9.59
C ASN A 216 -24.47 21.49 -8.81
N SER A 217 -25.75 21.46 -9.15
CA SER A 217 -26.73 20.51 -8.60
C SER A 217 -26.86 19.24 -9.43
N SER A 218 -26.18 19.08 -10.58
CA SER A 218 -26.24 17.84 -11.35
C SER A 218 -25.21 16.83 -10.85
N LEU A 219 -25.67 15.61 -10.59
CA LEU A 219 -24.86 14.47 -10.23
C LEU A 219 -24.87 13.45 -11.37
N ARG A 220 -23.69 13.03 -11.81
CA ARG A 220 -23.48 11.93 -12.74
C ARG A 220 -22.71 10.81 -12.05
N ILE A 221 -23.28 9.62 -12.01
CA ILE A 221 -22.65 8.42 -11.47
C ILE A 221 -22.57 7.39 -12.59
N SER A 222 -21.36 6.94 -12.90
CA SER A 222 -21.14 5.79 -13.78
C SER A 222 -20.74 4.59 -12.94
N VAL A 223 -21.40 3.46 -13.13
CA VAL A 223 -21.18 2.23 -12.36
C VAL A 223 -20.91 1.09 -13.31
N GLU A 224 -19.97 0.23 -12.94
CA GLU A 224 -19.57 -0.94 -13.71
C GLU A 224 -19.49 -2.17 -12.81
N LEU A 225 -20.15 -3.25 -13.21
CA LEU A 225 -20.08 -4.57 -12.59
C LEU A 225 -19.23 -5.48 -13.45
N ILE A 226 -18.14 -5.97 -12.88
CA ILE A 226 -17.11 -6.75 -13.57
C ILE A 226 -17.07 -8.17 -12.98
N ASN A 227 -16.99 -9.17 -13.85
CA ASN A 227 -16.70 -10.55 -13.46
C ASN A 227 -15.18 -10.70 -13.26
N VAL A 228 -14.77 -11.24 -12.11
CA VAL A 228 -13.36 -11.38 -11.73
C VAL A 228 -12.64 -12.46 -12.53
N ASP A 229 -13.34 -13.52 -12.91
CA ASP A 229 -12.74 -14.70 -13.54
C ASP A 229 -12.18 -14.39 -14.93
N ASP A 230 -12.92 -13.62 -15.74
CA ASP A 230 -12.57 -13.26 -17.12
C ASP A 230 -12.38 -11.76 -17.37
N ASN A 231 -12.48 -10.94 -16.31
CA ASN A 231 -12.42 -9.48 -16.36
C ASN A 231 -13.45 -8.84 -17.32
N ASN A 232 -14.56 -9.55 -17.60
CA ASN A 232 -15.60 -9.04 -18.49
C ASN A 232 -16.61 -8.16 -17.73
N THR A 233 -16.98 -7.05 -18.35
CA THR A 233 -18.05 -6.17 -17.86
C THR A 233 -19.40 -6.88 -18.03
N LEU A 234 -20.02 -7.27 -16.91
CA LEU A 234 -21.36 -7.86 -16.89
C LEU A 234 -22.44 -6.82 -17.18
N TRP A 235 -22.24 -5.61 -16.66
CA TRP A 235 -23.16 -4.50 -16.80
C TRP A 235 -22.44 -3.19 -16.52
N GLN A 236 -22.82 -2.15 -17.25
CA GLN A 236 -22.35 -0.78 -17.03
C GLN A 236 -23.49 0.18 -17.35
N GLU A 237 -23.66 1.19 -16.51
CA GLU A 237 -24.68 2.20 -16.71
C GLU A 237 -24.24 3.56 -16.17
N THR A 238 -24.86 4.63 -16.66
CA THR A 238 -24.61 5.99 -16.19
C THR A 238 -25.92 6.65 -15.82
N TYR A 239 -25.99 7.08 -14.57
CA TYR A 239 -27.12 7.78 -13.98
C TYR A 239 -26.80 9.25 -13.91
N GLN A 240 -27.69 10.08 -14.45
CA GLN A 240 -27.56 11.54 -14.35
C GLN A 240 -28.89 12.14 -13.89
N ARG A 241 -28.86 12.84 -12.75
CA ARG A 241 -30.00 13.53 -12.14
C ARG A 241 -29.54 14.80 -11.44
N ASP A 242 -30.49 15.50 -10.85
CA ASP A 242 -30.20 16.48 -9.82
C ASP A 242 -29.77 15.77 -8.52
N GLU A 243 -28.93 16.42 -7.72
CA GLU A 243 -28.42 15.92 -6.45
C GLU A 243 -29.56 15.68 -5.45
N GLY A 244 -30.64 16.46 -5.53
CA GLY A 244 -31.87 16.24 -4.77
C GLY A 244 -32.48 14.85 -4.96
N ASP A 245 -32.14 14.17 -6.06
CA ASP A 245 -32.64 12.85 -6.44
C ASP A 245 -31.68 11.70 -6.08
N ILE A 246 -30.61 11.99 -5.31
CA ILE A 246 -29.54 11.04 -5.00
C ILE A 246 -30.06 9.74 -4.38
N PHE A 247 -31.09 9.80 -3.53
CA PHE A 247 -31.64 8.61 -2.89
C PHE A 247 -32.36 7.69 -3.87
N ASN A 248 -33.13 8.24 -4.83
CA ASN A 248 -33.73 7.44 -5.90
C ASN A 248 -32.64 6.82 -6.78
N MET A 249 -31.59 7.58 -7.10
CA MET A 249 -30.46 7.07 -7.87
C MET A 249 -29.75 5.91 -7.15
N GLN A 250 -29.56 6.00 -5.83
CA GLN A 250 -28.99 4.90 -5.04
C GLN A 250 -29.88 3.66 -5.03
N ASP A 251 -31.20 3.84 -4.95
CA ASP A 251 -32.15 2.73 -5.02
C ASP A 251 -32.10 2.06 -6.40
N GLU A 252 -32.10 2.85 -7.49
CA GLU A 252 -31.95 2.38 -8.87
C GLU A 252 -30.64 1.60 -9.05
N ILE A 253 -29.50 2.15 -8.63
CA ILE A 253 -28.20 1.49 -8.72
C ILE A 253 -28.20 0.19 -7.92
N SER A 254 -28.72 0.19 -6.69
CA SER A 254 -28.76 -1.02 -5.84
C SER A 254 -29.55 -2.15 -6.51
N LEU A 255 -30.69 -1.82 -7.13
CA LEU A 255 -31.53 -2.79 -7.83
C LEU A 255 -30.87 -3.27 -9.13
N ALA A 256 -30.25 -2.37 -9.89
CA ALA A 256 -29.54 -2.69 -11.12
C ALA A 256 -28.34 -3.62 -10.87
N VAL A 257 -27.61 -3.42 -9.77
CA VAL A 257 -26.52 -4.32 -9.36
C VAL A 257 -27.06 -5.73 -9.09
N LEU A 258 -28.18 -5.86 -8.39
CA LEU A 258 -28.77 -7.16 -8.08
C LEU A 258 -29.32 -7.85 -9.34
N GLU A 259 -29.86 -7.09 -10.27
CA GLU A 259 -30.26 -7.58 -11.59
C GLU A 259 -29.05 -8.05 -12.41
N GLY A 260 -27.95 -7.29 -12.43
CA GLY A 260 -26.68 -7.66 -13.07
C GLY A 260 -26.08 -8.94 -12.49
N LEU A 261 -26.21 -9.13 -11.17
CA LEU A 261 -25.84 -10.38 -10.48
C LEU A 261 -26.86 -11.52 -10.69
N LYS A 262 -27.95 -11.28 -11.41
CA LYS A 262 -29.06 -12.23 -11.65
C LYS A 262 -29.71 -12.73 -10.35
N ILE A 263 -29.71 -11.91 -9.30
CA ILE A 263 -30.34 -12.22 -8.02
C ILE A 263 -31.82 -11.83 -8.10
N LYS A 264 -32.69 -12.81 -7.90
CA LYS A 264 -34.14 -12.58 -7.84
C LYS A 264 -34.54 -12.23 -6.41
N LEU A 265 -35.02 -11.00 -6.23
CA LEU A 265 -35.56 -10.55 -4.96
C LEU A 265 -37.05 -10.88 -4.84
N LEU A 266 -37.45 -11.34 -3.65
CA LEU A 266 -38.86 -11.37 -3.27
C LEU A 266 -39.34 -9.97 -2.84
N GLY A 267 -40.63 -9.67 -2.94
CA GLY A 267 -41.17 -8.31 -2.70
C GLY A 267 -40.76 -7.69 -1.36
N LYS A 268 -40.73 -8.48 -0.28
CA LYS A 268 -40.30 -8.02 1.06
C LYS A 268 -38.78 -7.77 1.16
N GLU A 269 -37.97 -8.42 0.35
CA GLU A 269 -36.52 -8.19 0.29
C GLU A 269 -36.22 -6.89 -0.44
N ARG A 270 -36.96 -6.63 -1.53
CA ARG A 270 -36.87 -5.37 -2.28
C ARG A 270 -37.13 -4.16 -1.38
N GLU A 271 -38.18 -4.21 -0.56
CA GLU A 271 -38.49 -3.14 0.41
C GLU A 271 -37.36 -2.91 1.43
N LYS A 272 -36.70 -3.97 1.90
CA LYS A 272 -35.56 -3.86 2.84
C LYS A 272 -34.33 -3.19 2.20
N ILE A 273 -34.12 -3.40 0.90
CA ILE A 273 -32.99 -2.84 0.16
C ILE A 273 -33.18 -1.36 -0.13
N ILE A 274 -34.41 -0.95 -0.49
CA ILE A 274 -34.75 0.46 -0.80
C ILE A 274 -35.07 1.29 0.44
N LYS A 275 -35.11 0.68 1.63
CA LYS A 275 -35.34 1.42 2.88
C LYS A 275 -34.15 2.36 3.15
N ARG A 276 -34.43 3.67 3.08
CA ARG A 276 -33.49 4.76 3.33
C ARG A 276 -33.37 5.07 4.82
N GLY A 277 -32.22 5.60 5.21
CA GLY A 277 -32.01 6.12 6.57
C GLY A 277 -32.55 7.54 6.75
N THR A 278 -32.55 8.36 5.70
CA THR A 278 -33.05 9.75 5.71
C THR A 278 -33.61 10.13 4.35
N GLU A 279 -34.52 11.10 4.32
CA GLU A 279 -34.96 11.83 3.13
C GLU A 279 -34.40 13.27 3.11
N ASN A 280 -33.65 13.67 4.16
CA ASN A 280 -33.05 14.99 4.26
C ASN A 280 -31.62 14.98 3.67
N ILE A 281 -31.48 15.63 2.51
CA ILE A 281 -30.21 15.68 1.79
C ILE A 281 -29.09 16.39 2.57
N GLU A 282 -29.40 17.43 3.34
CA GLU A 282 -28.40 18.14 4.14
C GLU A 282 -27.87 17.24 5.26
N ALA A 283 -28.78 16.55 5.97
CA ALA A 283 -28.42 15.58 7.00
C ALA A 283 -27.53 14.47 6.42
N TYR A 284 -27.87 13.99 5.22
CA TYR A 284 -27.08 13.02 4.48
C TYR A 284 -25.65 13.50 4.19
N HIS A 285 -25.48 14.70 3.62
CA HIS A 285 -24.14 15.24 3.33
C HIS A 285 -23.30 15.45 4.59
N LEU A 286 -23.91 16.01 5.65
CA LEU A 286 -23.24 16.22 6.93
C LEU A 286 -22.76 14.88 7.50
N TYR A 287 -23.63 13.88 7.51
CA TYR A 287 -23.27 12.55 7.99
C TYR A 287 -22.09 11.92 7.21
N LEU A 288 -22.13 11.99 5.87
CA LEU A 288 -21.04 11.45 5.05
C LEU A 288 -19.71 12.17 5.26
N ARG A 289 -19.73 13.49 5.47
CA ARG A 289 -18.52 14.24 5.84
C ARG A 289 -18.00 13.79 7.19
N GLY A 290 -18.89 13.56 8.16
CA GLY A 290 -18.53 13.00 9.45
C GLY A 290 -17.80 11.67 9.31
N LEU A 291 -18.35 10.72 8.54
CA LEU A 291 -17.70 9.43 8.26
C LEU A 291 -16.33 9.59 7.60
N TYR A 292 -16.25 10.46 6.58
CA TYR A 292 -15.00 10.73 5.88
C TYR A 292 -13.91 11.23 6.83
N HIS A 293 -14.23 12.19 7.70
CA HIS A 293 -13.26 12.73 8.66
C HIS A 293 -12.90 11.74 9.78
N ALA A 294 -13.85 10.91 10.22
CA ALA A 294 -13.58 9.87 11.20
C ALA A 294 -12.55 8.85 10.70
N GLU A 295 -12.50 8.61 9.39
CA GLU A 295 -11.56 7.66 8.78
C GLU A 295 -10.15 8.21 8.55
N MET A 296 -9.96 9.53 8.57
CA MET A 296 -8.64 10.12 8.40
C MET A 296 -7.72 9.97 9.63
N GLY A 297 -8.25 9.52 10.78
CA GLY A 297 -7.44 8.94 11.88
C GLY A 297 -6.55 9.89 12.68
N ILE A 298 -6.75 11.22 12.59
CA ILE A 298 -6.01 12.23 13.38
C ILE A 298 -7.00 12.86 14.39
N GLU A 299 -6.53 13.24 15.58
CA GLU A 299 -7.35 13.84 16.65
C GLU A 299 -8.25 14.99 16.15
N GLU A 300 -7.71 15.85 15.27
CA GLU A 300 -8.46 16.94 14.63
C GLU A 300 -9.60 16.44 13.72
N GLY A 301 -9.41 15.29 13.05
CA GLY A 301 -10.42 14.64 12.21
C GLY A 301 -11.58 14.08 13.04
N ALA A 302 -11.29 13.55 14.24
CA ALA A 302 -12.33 13.05 15.15
C ALA A 302 -13.25 14.18 15.65
N LEU A 303 -12.69 15.35 15.98
CA LEU A 303 -13.47 16.52 16.39
C LEU A 303 -14.36 17.05 15.24
N LYS A 304 -13.80 17.16 14.03
CA LYS A 304 -14.56 17.54 12.83
C LYS A 304 -15.68 16.53 12.54
N ALA A 305 -15.41 15.24 12.70
CA ALA A 305 -16.42 14.21 12.51
C ALA A 305 -17.58 14.38 13.51
N LEU A 306 -17.28 14.62 14.78
CA LEU A 306 -18.28 14.83 15.82
C LEU A 306 -19.18 16.05 15.51
N ASP A 307 -18.58 17.16 15.10
CA ASP A 307 -19.32 18.37 14.70
C ASP A 307 -20.28 18.09 13.53
N TYR A 308 -19.79 17.42 12.48
CA TYR A 308 -20.63 17.03 11.35
C TYR A 308 -21.76 16.07 11.75
N PHE A 309 -21.50 15.10 12.61
CA PHE A 309 -22.54 14.19 13.10
C PHE A 309 -23.58 14.93 13.93
N GLN A 310 -23.18 15.88 14.78
CA GLN A 310 -24.11 16.68 15.55
C GLN A 310 -25.02 17.52 14.64
N GLN A 311 -24.46 18.20 13.65
CA GLN A 311 -25.26 18.95 12.67
C GLN A 311 -26.21 18.03 11.88
N ALA A 312 -25.79 16.80 11.55
CA ALA A 312 -26.65 15.83 10.89
C ALA A 312 -27.85 15.45 11.77
N VAL A 313 -27.63 15.22 13.07
CA VAL A 313 -28.69 14.94 14.06
C VAL A 313 -29.65 16.13 14.18
N GLU A 314 -29.14 17.36 14.16
CA GLU A 314 -29.98 18.56 14.21
C GLU A 314 -30.89 18.70 13.00
N LYS A 315 -30.44 18.21 11.83
CA LYS A 315 -31.20 18.24 10.57
C LYS A 315 -32.20 17.08 10.45
N ASP A 316 -31.82 15.91 10.94
CA ASP A 316 -32.68 14.73 10.98
C ASP A 316 -32.34 13.86 12.21
N PRO A 317 -33.08 14.02 13.33
CA PRO A 317 -32.82 13.29 14.56
C PRO A 317 -33.00 11.76 14.44
N ASP A 318 -33.85 11.29 13.53
CA ASP A 318 -34.13 9.87 13.37
C ASP A 318 -33.04 9.17 12.53
N TYR A 319 -32.38 9.92 11.63
CA TYR A 319 -31.28 9.40 10.81
C TYR A 319 -30.09 8.91 11.63
N ALA A 320 -29.67 9.69 12.62
CA ALA A 320 -28.51 9.37 13.45
C ALA A 320 -28.75 8.15 14.37
N ARG A 321 -30.00 7.95 14.82
CA ARG A 321 -30.37 6.85 15.72
C ARG A 321 -30.24 5.48 15.04
N ASP A 322 -30.53 5.40 13.75
CA ASP A 322 -30.34 4.17 12.97
C ASP A 322 -28.86 3.86 12.73
N TYR A 323 -27.99 4.87 12.66
CA TYR A 323 -26.54 4.67 12.54
C TYR A 323 -25.83 4.36 13.85
N GLU A 324 -26.23 4.93 14.98
CA GLU A 324 -25.73 4.49 16.30
C GLU A 324 -25.99 2.99 16.51
N ARG A 325 -27.16 2.52 16.06
CA ARG A 325 -27.52 1.10 16.09
C ARG A 325 -26.63 0.27 15.16
N ALA A 326 -26.37 0.73 13.93
CA ALA A 326 -25.49 0.05 12.97
C ALA A 326 -24.01 0.03 13.42
N GLY A 327 -23.51 1.13 13.99
CA GLY A 327 -22.15 1.27 14.51
C GLY A 327 -21.90 0.44 15.78
N CYS A 328 -22.91 0.25 16.63
CA CYS A 328 -22.81 -0.65 17.78
C CYS A 328 -22.76 -2.14 17.36
N GLN A 329 -23.49 -2.53 16.31
CA GLN A 329 -23.53 -3.91 15.81
C GLN A 329 -22.19 -4.32 15.17
N SER A 330 -21.54 -3.43 14.42
CA SER A 330 -20.24 -3.71 13.82
C SER A 330 -19.10 -3.84 14.84
N ARG A 331 -19.13 -3.08 15.96
CA ARG A 331 -18.18 -3.26 17.07
C ARG A 331 -18.39 -4.55 17.86
N HIS A 332 -19.64 -4.98 18.08
CA HIS A 332 -19.91 -6.24 18.78
C HIS A 332 -19.51 -7.48 17.96
N GLY A 333 -19.51 -7.38 16.63
CA GLY A 333 -19.01 -8.44 15.74
C GLY A 333 -17.48 -8.62 15.74
N GLN A 334 -16.72 -7.64 16.25
CA GLN A 334 -15.26 -7.73 16.35
C GLN A 334 -14.74 -8.17 17.73
N SER A 335 -15.59 -8.18 18.75
CA SER A 335 -15.20 -8.62 20.11
C SER A 335 -15.47 -10.10 20.39
N GLY A 336 -15.98 -10.85 19.40
CA GLY A 336 -16.35 -12.24 19.54
C GLY A 336 -15.84 -13.09 18.38
N ARG A 337 -14.52 -13.27 18.29
CA ARG A 337 -13.91 -14.41 17.60
C ARG A 337 -12.47 -14.60 18.05
#